data_AF-A0A1N6XCR6-F1
#
_entry.id   AF-A0A1N6XCR6-F1
#
_cell.length_a   1.000
_cell.length_b   1.000
_cell.length_c   1.000
_cell.angle_alpha   90.00
_cell.angle_beta   90.00
_cell.angle_gamma   90.00
#
_symmetry.space_group_name_H-M   'P 1'
#
loop_
_entity.id
_entity.type
_entity.pdbx_description
1 polymer ?
#
loop_
_entity_poly.entity_id
_entity_poly.type
_entity_poly.pdbx_seq_one_letter_code
_entity_poly.pdbx_strand_id
1 'polypeptide(L)'
;MRNDKIQISEWGLEEHPSVELLRQYEEGTLPPATNYELEKHLLDCEMCEDILTGMSLSDRERTRQSRYRIWQRVRTRLRRKHRPRALHGLADWRVALGLLMMFCSLGLILFYHYTRTAAQEKAAMQAAEILPPSPEELLARTIDAALVLDIPAPPASNHLESSRPQAEFSLQGQVLDTRGQGIGLATVQVQGSPWQTSCDEQGFFRLPLDAGSYTLLVSSAGYATQTFSVKSPDKAVRLLLEKKK
;
A
#
# COMPACT_ATOMS: atom_id res chain seq x y z
N MET A 1 -71.46 -26.22 -26.96
CA MET A 1 -71.30 -25.14 -27.96
C MET A 1 -71.55 -23.81 -27.27
N ARG A 2 -70.53 -23.24 -26.62
CA ARG A 2 -70.57 -21.86 -26.11
C ARG A 2 -69.56 -21.12 -26.96
N ASN A 3 -70.10 -20.34 -27.89
CA ASN A 3 -69.36 -19.60 -28.90
C ASN A 3 -68.82 -18.34 -28.23
N ASP A 4 -67.79 -18.49 -27.41
CA ASP A 4 -67.03 -17.35 -26.89
C ASP A 4 -66.20 -16.83 -28.05
N LYS A 5 -66.84 -15.97 -28.85
CA LYS A 5 -66.13 -15.01 -29.67
C LYS A 5 -65.24 -14.26 -28.70
N ILE A 6 -63.98 -14.66 -28.63
CA ILE A 6 -62.89 -13.88 -28.06
C ILE A 6 -62.99 -12.55 -28.81
N GLN A 7 -63.61 -11.56 -28.19
CA GLN A 7 -63.59 -10.20 -28.69
C GLN A 7 -62.15 -9.77 -28.54
N ILE A 8 -61.42 -9.87 -29.64
CA ILE A 8 -60.09 -9.29 -29.78
C ILE A 8 -60.32 -7.79 -29.64
N SER A 9 -60.20 -7.27 -28.42
CA SER A 9 -60.07 -5.84 -28.21
C SER A 9 -58.82 -5.41 -28.96
N GLU A 10 -58.92 -4.30 -29.69
CA GLU A 10 -57.85 -3.74 -30.53
C GLU A 10 -56.56 -3.39 -29.73
N TRP A 11 -56.61 -3.54 -28.41
CA TRP A 11 -55.59 -3.24 -27.41
C TRP A 11 -54.57 -4.38 -27.14
N GLY A 12 -54.66 -5.51 -27.85
CA GLY A 12 -53.73 -6.63 -27.71
C GLY A 12 -54.09 -7.60 -26.57
N LEU A 13 -53.18 -8.54 -26.25
CA LEU A 13 -53.37 -9.66 -25.31
C LEU A 13 -53.64 -9.26 -23.83
N GLU A 14 -53.67 -7.97 -23.51
CA GLU A 14 -53.92 -7.49 -22.15
C GLU A 14 -55.42 -7.19 -21.97
N GLU A 15 -56.01 -7.71 -20.90
CA GLU A 15 -57.42 -7.49 -20.52
C GLU A 15 -57.77 -6.02 -20.22
N HIS A 16 -56.79 -5.11 -20.22
CA HIS A 16 -56.93 -3.70 -19.87
C HIS A 16 -56.22 -2.76 -20.86
N PRO A 17 -56.71 -1.52 -21.07
CA PRO A 17 -56.05 -0.51 -21.89
C PRO A 17 -54.69 -0.11 -21.31
N SER A 18 -53.76 0.27 -22.20
CA SER A 18 -52.45 0.75 -21.77
C SER A 18 -52.56 2.06 -20.97
N VAL A 19 -51.65 2.26 -20.01
CA VAL A 19 -51.62 3.47 -19.16
C VAL A 19 -51.44 4.75 -19.99
N GLU A 20 -50.68 4.69 -21.11
CA GLU A 20 -50.52 5.86 -21.98
C GLU A 20 -51.82 6.22 -22.71
N LEU A 21 -52.70 5.25 -22.98
CA LEU A 21 -54.00 5.50 -23.59
C LEU A 21 -54.96 6.22 -22.63
N LEU A 22 -55.07 5.73 -21.39
CA LEU A 22 -55.83 6.40 -20.32
C LEU A 22 -55.34 7.84 -20.09
N ARG A 23 -54.04 8.04 -20.26
CA ARG A 23 -53.41 9.35 -20.17
C ARG A 23 -53.76 10.28 -21.33
N GLN A 24 -53.85 9.76 -22.55
CA GLN A 24 -54.31 10.53 -23.71
C GLN A 24 -55.79 10.90 -23.60
N TYR A 25 -56.60 10.06 -22.97
CA TYR A 25 -58.00 10.33 -22.63
C TYR A 25 -58.13 11.49 -21.64
N GLU A 26 -57.38 11.46 -20.54
CA GLU A 26 -57.33 12.56 -19.57
C GLU A 26 -56.91 13.89 -20.22
N GLU A 27 -55.94 13.85 -21.14
CA GLU A 27 -55.46 15.03 -21.87
C GLU A 27 -56.39 15.47 -23.02
N GLY A 28 -57.47 14.72 -23.31
CA GLY A 28 -58.43 15.03 -24.38
C GLY A 28 -57.84 14.94 -25.80
N THR A 29 -56.77 14.17 -25.97
CA THR A 29 -56.02 14.07 -27.25
C THR A 29 -56.38 12.85 -28.09
N LEU A 30 -57.25 11.98 -27.59
CA LEU A 30 -57.66 10.75 -28.29
C LEU A 30 -58.56 11.05 -29.50
N PRO A 31 -58.34 10.36 -30.63
CA PRO A 31 -59.31 10.31 -31.72
C PRO A 31 -60.69 9.85 -31.24
N PRO A 32 -61.79 10.33 -31.84
CA PRO A 32 -63.14 10.04 -31.37
C PRO A 32 -63.51 8.55 -31.42
N ALA A 33 -62.95 7.78 -32.37
CA ALA A 33 -63.22 6.35 -32.48
C ALA A 33 -62.63 5.55 -31.30
N THR A 34 -61.35 5.76 -30.97
CA THR A 34 -60.69 5.09 -29.86
C THR A 34 -61.20 5.56 -28.51
N ASN A 35 -61.62 6.83 -28.42
CA ASN A 35 -62.24 7.39 -27.23
C ASN A 35 -63.51 6.62 -26.85
N TYR A 36 -64.42 6.43 -27.80
CA TYR A 36 -65.67 5.71 -27.58
C TYR A 36 -65.45 4.26 -27.09
N GLU A 37 -64.46 3.56 -27.65
CA GLU A 37 -64.13 2.20 -27.22
C GLU A 37 -63.56 2.14 -25.80
N LEU A 38 -62.73 3.13 -25.44
CA LEU A 38 -62.19 3.25 -24.11
C LEU A 38 -63.28 3.57 -23.08
N GLU A 39 -64.19 4.49 -23.40
CA GLU A 39 -65.35 4.81 -22.54
C GLU A 39 -66.23 3.58 -22.32
N LYS A 40 -66.46 2.78 -23.36
CA LYS A 40 -67.17 1.50 -23.23
C LYS A 40 -66.46 0.55 -22.28
N HIS A 41 -65.13 0.43 -22.37
CA HIS A 41 -64.36 -0.41 -21.46
C HIS A 41 -64.38 0.11 -20.01
N LEU A 42 -64.27 1.42 -19.81
CA LEU A 42 -64.31 2.05 -18.49
C LEU A 42 -65.65 1.81 -17.77
N LEU A 43 -66.76 1.73 -18.50
CA LEU A 43 -68.07 1.39 -17.94
C LEU A 43 -68.15 -0.05 -17.40
N ASP A 44 -67.33 -0.96 -17.95
CA ASP A 44 -67.34 -2.39 -17.61
C ASP A 44 -66.22 -2.79 -16.62
N CYS A 45 -65.21 -1.93 -16.41
CA CYS A 45 -63.98 -2.27 -15.68
C CYS A 45 -63.67 -1.31 -14.51
N GLU A 46 -64.00 -1.73 -13.29
CA GLU A 46 -63.76 -0.98 -12.04
C GLU A 46 -62.26 -0.62 -11.84
N MET A 47 -61.34 -1.51 -12.22
CA MET A 47 -59.89 -1.28 -12.08
C MET A 47 -59.42 -0.08 -12.92
N CYS A 48 -59.93 0.03 -14.15
CA CYS A 48 -59.51 1.10 -15.05
C CYS A 48 -60.11 2.45 -14.62
N GLU A 49 -61.30 2.46 -14.04
CA GLU A 49 -61.89 3.63 -13.40
C GLU A 49 -61.06 4.10 -12.19
N ASP A 50 -60.65 3.17 -11.32
CA ASP A 50 -59.78 3.47 -10.17
C ASP A 50 -58.43 4.04 -10.60
N ILE A 51 -57.81 3.46 -11.64
CA ILE A 51 -56.54 3.96 -12.20
C ILE A 51 -56.73 5.37 -12.78
N LEU A 52 -57.78 5.61 -13.54
CA LEU A 52 -58.07 6.92 -14.13
C LEU A 52 -58.31 7.97 -13.04
N THR A 53 -59.07 7.60 -12.00
CA THR A 53 -59.33 8.46 -10.83
C THR A 53 -58.03 8.77 -10.09
N GLY A 54 -57.19 7.77 -9.84
CA GLY A 54 -55.87 7.95 -9.21
C GLY A 54 -54.93 8.84 -10.04
N MET A 55 -54.97 8.72 -11.36
CA MET A 55 -54.21 9.55 -12.29
C MET A 55 -54.64 11.02 -12.22
N SER A 56 -55.96 11.27 -12.23
CA SER A 56 -56.55 12.62 -12.14
C SER A 56 -56.22 13.35 -10.83
N LEU A 57 -56.01 12.60 -9.74
CA LEU A 57 -55.58 13.14 -8.44
C LEU A 57 -54.08 13.48 -8.41
N SER A 58 -53.27 12.90 -9.31
CA SER A 58 -51.82 13.04 -9.34
C SER A 58 -51.35 13.99 -10.44
N ASP A 59 -51.05 15.23 -10.08
CA ASP A 59 -50.51 16.21 -11.04
C ASP A 59 -49.13 15.76 -11.56
N ARG A 60 -49.04 15.49 -12.88
CA ARG A 60 -47.84 15.06 -13.59
C ARG A 60 -46.68 16.03 -13.41
N GLU A 61 -46.98 17.33 -13.34
CA GLU A 61 -45.95 18.35 -13.18
C GLU A 61 -45.37 18.30 -11.76
N ARG A 62 -46.21 18.12 -10.74
CA ARG A 62 -45.77 17.89 -9.35
C ARG A 62 -44.97 16.60 -9.19
N THR A 63 -45.35 15.53 -9.87
CA THR A 63 -44.63 14.24 -9.82
C THR A 63 -43.26 14.33 -10.48
N ARG A 64 -43.16 15.00 -11.63
CA ARG A 64 -41.89 15.28 -12.31
C ARG A 64 -40.97 16.18 -11.49
N GLN A 65 -41.52 17.25 -10.92
CA GLN A 65 -40.77 18.14 -10.03
C GLN A 65 -40.28 17.42 -8.77
N SER A 66 -41.09 16.52 -8.19
CA SER A 66 -40.71 15.72 -7.03
C SER A 66 -39.56 14.77 -7.35
N ARG A 67 -39.60 14.09 -8.49
CA ARG A 67 -38.48 13.24 -8.98
C ARG A 67 -37.21 14.06 -9.16
N TYR A 68 -37.29 15.22 -9.79
CA TYR A 68 -36.14 16.10 -9.99
C TYR A 68 -35.53 16.57 -8.66
N ARG A 69 -36.36 17.00 -7.70
CA ARG A 69 -35.92 17.41 -6.36
C ARG A 69 -35.25 16.28 -5.58
N ILE A 70 -35.77 15.05 -5.67
CA ILE A 70 -35.15 13.87 -5.05
C ILE A 70 -33.81 13.60 -5.71
N TRP A 71 -33.76 13.58 -7.04
CA TRP A 71 -32.55 13.29 -7.78
C TRP A 71 -31.44 14.32 -7.51
N GLN A 72 -31.78 15.60 -7.43
CA GLN A 72 -30.86 16.67 -7.03
C GLN A 72 -30.31 16.45 -5.61
N ARG A 73 -31.15 16.04 -4.65
CA ARG A 73 -30.70 15.72 -3.28
C ARG A 73 -29.76 14.51 -3.24
N VAL A 74 -30.01 13.49 -4.05
CA VAL A 74 -29.11 12.33 -4.17
C VAL A 74 -27.77 12.76 -4.76
N ARG A 75 -27.79 13.51 -5.87
CA ARG A 75 -26.58 13.97 -6.57
C ARG A 75 -25.71 14.89 -5.70
N THR A 76 -26.32 15.78 -4.93
CA THR A 76 -25.60 16.67 -4.00
C THR A 76 -24.96 15.88 -2.85
N ARG A 77 -25.64 14.86 -2.30
CA ARG A 77 -25.06 13.96 -1.28
C ARG A 77 -23.89 13.14 -1.81
N LEU A 78 -23.99 12.62 -3.04
CA LEU A 78 -22.90 11.90 -3.69
C LEU A 78 -21.68 12.82 -3.93
N ARG A 79 -21.89 14.06 -4.40
CA ARG A 79 -20.80 15.05 -4.53
C ARG A 79 -20.15 15.41 -3.19
N ARG A 80 -20.91 15.49 -2.10
CA ARG A 80 -20.35 15.79 -0.76
C ARG A 80 -19.52 14.64 -0.21
N LYS A 81 -19.89 13.39 -0.54
CA LYS A 81 -19.13 12.18 -0.18
C LYS A 81 -17.88 11.97 -1.05
N HIS A 82 -17.86 12.53 -2.26
CA HIS A 82 -16.72 12.48 -3.20
C HIS A 82 -15.92 13.78 -3.30
N ARG A 83 -16.21 14.80 -2.49
CA ARG A 83 -15.24 15.88 -2.33
C ARG A 83 -14.08 15.26 -1.57
N PRO A 84 -12.89 15.03 -2.19
CA PRO A 84 -11.74 14.65 -1.39
C PRO A 84 -11.66 15.70 -0.30
N ARG A 85 -11.48 15.27 0.94
CA ARG A 85 -11.07 16.18 2.01
C ARG A 85 -9.82 16.86 1.46
N ALA A 86 -9.98 18.06 0.91
CA ALA A 86 -8.88 18.87 0.50
C ALA A 86 -8.06 19.00 1.78
N LEU A 87 -6.89 18.38 1.80
CA LEU A 87 -5.91 18.55 2.85
C LEU A 87 -5.48 20.03 2.80
N HIS A 88 -6.31 20.88 3.39
CA HIS A 88 -6.09 22.32 3.56
C HIS A 88 -4.80 22.60 4.37
N GLY A 89 -4.14 21.58 4.93
CA GLY A 89 -2.87 21.72 5.64
C GLY A 89 -1.60 21.57 4.79
N LEU A 90 -1.67 21.10 3.54
CA LEU A 90 -0.49 20.80 2.72
C LEU A 90 -0.41 21.59 1.41
N ALA A 91 -1.45 22.34 1.05
CA ALA A 91 -1.48 23.14 -0.18
C ALA A 91 -0.97 24.59 0.02
N ASP A 92 -0.44 24.92 1.20
CA ASP A 92 0.19 26.21 1.46
C ASP A 92 1.71 26.06 1.30
N TRP A 93 2.22 26.26 0.09
CA TRP A 93 3.65 26.23 -0.25
C TRP A 93 4.51 27.10 0.70
N ARG A 94 3.89 28.08 1.36
CA ARG A 94 4.48 28.92 2.41
C ARG A 94 4.96 28.12 3.63
N VAL A 95 4.26 27.05 4.03
CA VAL A 95 4.66 26.16 5.14
C VAL A 95 5.87 25.33 4.74
N ALA A 96 5.90 24.82 3.51
CA ALA A 96 7.05 24.10 2.98
C ALA A 96 8.30 25.01 2.90
N LEU A 97 8.13 26.27 2.51
CA LEU A 97 9.21 27.26 2.52
C LEU A 97 9.74 27.54 3.94
N GLY A 98 8.83 27.63 4.92
CA GLY A 98 9.19 27.81 6.33
C GLY A 98 9.98 26.64 6.90
N LEU A 99 9.55 25.41 6.62
CA LEU A 99 10.27 24.19 7.03
C LEU A 99 11.64 24.09 6.35
N LEU A 100 11.74 24.40 5.06
CA LEU A 100 13.02 24.43 4.33
C LEU A 100 14.00 25.40 4.98
N MET A 101 13.56 26.64 5.26
CA MET A 101 14.43 27.63 5.92
C MET A 101 14.84 27.18 7.33
N MET A 102 13.93 26.57 8.09
CA MET A 102 14.24 26.00 9.41
C MET A 102 15.34 24.93 9.31
N PHE A 103 15.22 23.95 8.42
CA PHE A 103 16.22 22.90 8.24
C PHE A 103 17.55 23.45 7.73
N CYS A 104 17.54 24.40 6.80
CA CYS A 104 18.77 25.05 6.34
C CYS A 104 19.48 25.83 7.47
N SER A 105 18.73 26.53 8.31
CA SER A 105 19.30 27.25 9.45
C SER A 105 19.92 26.31 10.48
N LEU A 106 19.24 25.20 10.81
CA LEU A 106 19.74 24.19 11.72
C LEU A 106 20.98 23.48 11.16
N GLY A 107 20.97 23.16 9.86
CA GLY A 107 22.11 22.58 9.17
C GLY A 107 23.34 23.49 9.19
N LEU A 108 23.17 24.79 8.96
CA LEU A 108 24.26 25.77 9.06
C LEU A 108 24.83 25.88 10.47
N ILE A 109 23.98 25.86 11.50
CA ILE A 109 24.41 25.91 12.91
C ILE A 109 25.22 24.66 13.26
N LEU A 110 24.73 23.47 12.88
CA LEU A 110 25.43 22.21 13.13
C LEU A 110 26.75 22.13 12.37
N PHE A 111 26.79 22.57 11.12
CA PHE A 111 28.02 22.66 10.34
C PHE A 111 29.05 23.60 10.98
N TYR A 112 28.61 24.76 11.46
CA TYR A 112 29.47 25.70 12.16
C TYR A 112 30.02 25.12 13.47
N HIS A 113 29.18 24.40 14.22
CA HIS A 113 29.61 23.75 15.45
C HIS A 113 30.60 22.62 15.18
N TYR A 114 30.32 21.79 14.17
CA TYR A 114 31.20 20.69 13.74
C TYR A 114 32.57 21.19 13.28
N THR A 115 32.59 22.24 12.47
CA THR A 115 33.86 22.82 11.99
C THR A 115 34.66 23.45 13.12
N ARG A 116 34.02 24.06 14.13
CA ARG A 116 34.70 24.56 15.33
C ARG A 116 35.29 23.46 16.20
N THR A 117 34.55 22.38 16.46
CA THR A 117 35.07 21.27 17.27
C THR A 117 36.23 20.56 16.57
N ALA A 118 36.12 20.34 15.26
CA ALA A 118 37.21 19.76 14.46
C ALA A 118 38.46 20.66 14.42
N ALA A 119 38.31 21.98 14.47
CA ALA A 119 39.45 22.90 14.56
C ALA A 119 40.11 22.86 15.95
N GLN A 120 39.31 22.75 17.01
CA GLN A 120 39.81 22.63 18.38
C GLN A 120 40.54 21.31 18.63
N GLU A 121 40.04 20.19 18.11
CA GLU A 121 40.72 18.90 18.20
C GLU A 121 42.10 18.93 17.53
N LYS A 122 42.20 19.52 16.33
CA LYS A 122 43.49 19.70 15.64
C LYS A 122 44.45 20.58 16.43
N ALA A 123 43.96 21.69 17.00
CA ALA A 123 44.76 22.57 17.83
C ALA A 123 45.21 21.90 19.15
N ALA A 124 44.35 21.06 19.75
CA ALA A 124 44.67 20.31 20.96
C ALA A 124 45.70 19.19 20.68
N MET A 125 45.59 18.49 19.55
CA MET A 125 46.59 17.51 19.11
C MET A 125 47.94 18.17 18.84
N GLN A 126 47.96 19.33 18.16
CA GLN A 126 49.19 20.10 17.95
C GLN A 126 49.78 20.63 19.27
N ALA A 127 48.95 21.07 20.22
CA ALA A 127 49.41 21.50 21.53
C ALA A 127 49.96 20.32 22.38
N ALA A 128 49.39 19.12 22.24
CA ALA A 128 49.88 17.90 22.88
C ALA A 128 51.20 17.42 22.26
N GLU A 129 51.37 17.55 20.95
CA GLU A 129 52.63 17.27 20.23
C GLU A 129 53.77 18.21 20.69
N ILE A 130 53.46 19.46 21.03
CA ILE A 130 54.45 20.47 21.45
C ILE A 130 54.79 20.38 22.95
N LEU A 131 54.03 19.62 23.74
CA LEU A 131 54.35 19.42 25.15
C LEU A 131 55.66 18.61 25.27
N PRO A 132 56.68 19.06 26.02
CA PRO A 132 57.92 18.32 26.15
C PRO A 132 57.65 16.93 26.77
N PRO A 133 58.37 15.87 26.32
CA PRO A 133 58.17 14.51 26.83
C PRO A 133 58.33 14.50 28.34
N SER A 134 57.43 13.78 29.00
CA SER A 134 57.45 13.64 30.45
C SER A 134 58.81 13.13 30.92
N PRO A 135 59.30 13.51 32.11
CA PRO A 135 60.62 13.09 32.61
C PRO A 135 60.79 11.56 32.67
N GLU A 136 59.70 10.80 32.67
CA GLU A 136 59.67 9.34 32.69
C GLU A 136 59.98 8.71 31.30
N GLU A 137 59.57 9.35 30.21
CA GLU A 137 59.88 8.90 28.83
C GLU A 137 61.35 9.11 28.46
N LEU A 138 61.98 10.18 29.00
CA LEU A 138 63.41 10.41 28.82
C LEU A 138 64.25 9.31 29.51
N LEU A 139 63.81 8.83 30.68
CA LEU A 139 64.48 7.71 31.37
C LEU A 139 64.33 6.40 30.60
N ALA A 140 63.14 6.09 30.07
CA ALA A 140 62.92 4.88 29.27
C ALA A 140 63.79 4.85 27.99
N ARG A 141 63.93 5.99 27.30
CA ARG A 141 64.75 6.10 26.08
C ARG A 141 66.26 5.87 26.32
N THR A 142 66.75 6.16 27.53
CA THR A 142 68.17 5.94 27.86
C THR A 142 68.49 4.48 28.19
N ILE A 143 67.49 3.69 28.62
CA ILE A 143 67.66 2.28 28.99
C ILE A 143 67.73 1.39 27.75
N ASP A 144 66.93 1.66 26.72
CA ASP A 144 66.92 0.88 25.47
C ASP A 144 68.22 1.03 24.66
N ALA A 145 68.91 2.17 24.77
CA ALA A 145 70.20 2.38 24.12
C ALA A 145 71.34 1.53 24.74
N ALA A 146 71.16 1.02 25.96
CA ALA A 146 72.18 0.25 26.68
C ALA A 146 72.08 -1.28 26.45
N LEU A 147 71.01 -1.80 25.84
CA LEU A 147 70.70 -3.24 25.81
C LEU A 147 70.96 -3.92 24.44
N VAL A 148 71.88 -3.41 23.61
CA VAL A 148 72.19 -3.97 22.27
C VAL A 148 73.51 -4.75 22.26
N LEU A 149 73.71 -5.66 23.21
CA LEU A 149 74.79 -6.67 23.10
C LEU A 149 74.24 -8.09 23.21
N ASP A 150 74.18 -8.71 22.03
CA ASP A 150 74.30 -10.13 21.68
C ASP A 150 73.33 -11.18 22.26
N ILE A 151 72.77 -12.00 21.34
CA ILE A 151 72.78 -13.48 21.27
C ILE A 151 71.71 -13.93 20.24
N PRO A 152 72.03 -14.77 19.21
CA PRO A 152 71.03 -15.31 18.29
C PRO A 152 70.51 -16.70 18.75
N ALA A 153 69.21 -16.98 18.57
CA ALA A 153 68.59 -18.28 18.83
C ALA A 153 67.87 -18.85 17.58
N PRO A 154 67.92 -20.18 17.32
CA PRO A 154 67.19 -20.86 16.25
C PRO A 154 65.78 -21.33 16.68
N PRO A 155 64.94 -21.86 15.75
CA PRO A 155 63.50 -21.67 15.83
C PRO A 155 62.66 -22.86 16.32
N ALA A 156 61.41 -22.51 16.63
CA ALA A 156 60.17 -23.29 16.55
C ALA A 156 59.76 -24.16 17.76
N SER A 157 58.56 -23.86 18.31
CA SER A 157 57.47 -24.84 18.49
C SER A 157 56.15 -24.17 18.88
N ASN A 158 55.07 -24.64 18.27
CA ASN A 158 53.69 -24.11 18.28
C ASN A 158 52.94 -24.32 19.59
N HIS A 159 52.18 -23.31 20.03
CA HIS A 159 51.24 -23.43 21.15
C HIS A 159 50.01 -22.53 20.93
N LEU A 160 49.05 -23.04 20.15
CA LEU A 160 47.59 -22.89 20.31
C LEU A 160 47.01 -21.51 20.71
N GLU A 161 46.81 -20.63 19.74
CA GLU A 161 45.88 -19.50 19.85
C GLU A 161 44.44 -19.94 19.52
N SER A 162 43.60 -20.07 20.55
CA SER A 162 42.13 -20.01 20.42
C SER A 162 41.70 -18.58 20.17
N SER A 163 41.66 -18.14 18.92
CA SER A 163 40.76 -17.08 18.44
C SER A 163 40.82 -17.01 16.91
N ARG A 164 39.88 -17.67 16.23
CA ARG A 164 39.57 -17.32 14.83
C ARG A 164 38.29 -16.48 14.82
N PRO A 165 38.29 -15.29 14.21
CA PRO A 165 37.07 -14.56 13.92
C PRO A 165 36.33 -15.36 12.84
N GLN A 166 35.27 -16.07 13.20
CA GLN A 166 34.45 -16.78 12.24
C GLN A 166 33.64 -15.73 11.47
N ALA A 167 33.92 -15.60 10.18
CA ALA A 167 33.22 -14.69 9.30
C ALA A 167 31.78 -15.18 9.08
N GLU A 168 30.88 -14.87 10.01
CA GLU A 168 29.45 -15.11 9.87
C GLU A 168 28.87 -14.12 8.84
N PHE A 169 28.69 -14.58 7.60
CA PHE A 169 27.92 -13.81 6.64
C PHE A 169 26.42 -13.97 6.96
N SER A 170 25.66 -12.87 6.93
CA SER A 170 24.20 -12.96 7.11
C SER A 170 23.51 -12.59 5.80
N LEU A 171 22.82 -13.56 5.20
CA LEU A 171 21.95 -13.32 4.06
C LEU A 171 20.71 -12.58 4.54
N GLN A 172 20.46 -11.41 3.98
CA GLN A 172 19.25 -10.64 4.24
C GLN A 172 18.41 -10.61 2.98
N GLY A 173 17.08 -10.67 3.11
CA GLY A 173 16.22 -10.65 1.95
C GLY A 173 14.78 -10.34 2.29
N GLN A 174 13.99 -10.18 1.24
CA GLN A 174 12.55 -9.95 1.35
C GLN A 174 11.78 -10.93 0.46
N VAL A 175 10.76 -11.57 1.04
CA VAL A 175 9.81 -12.45 0.38
C VAL A 175 8.61 -11.61 -0.07
N LEU A 176 8.38 -11.55 -1.38
CA LEU A 176 7.38 -10.73 -2.03
C LEU A 176 6.43 -11.62 -2.84
N ASP A 177 5.16 -11.23 -2.96
CA ASP A 177 4.22 -11.81 -3.92
C ASP A 177 4.45 -11.20 -5.32
N THR A 178 3.89 -11.82 -6.35
CA THR A 178 3.69 -11.30 -7.72
C THR A 178 3.11 -9.88 -7.78
N ARG A 179 2.42 -9.44 -6.72
CA ARG A 179 1.85 -8.09 -6.57
C ARG A 179 2.80 -7.09 -5.87
N GLY A 180 4.02 -7.50 -5.53
CA GLY A 180 4.99 -6.70 -4.79
C GLY A 180 4.67 -6.52 -3.31
N GLN A 181 3.71 -7.28 -2.76
CA GLN A 181 3.36 -7.25 -1.35
C GLN A 181 4.25 -8.21 -0.56
N GLY A 182 4.81 -7.76 0.55
CA GLY A 182 5.62 -8.60 1.45
C GLY A 182 4.77 -9.73 2.04
N ILE A 183 5.29 -10.96 1.98
CA ILE A 183 4.62 -12.15 2.52
C ILE A 183 5.20 -12.43 3.89
N GLY A 184 4.43 -12.12 4.93
CA GLY A 184 4.79 -12.48 6.29
C GLY A 184 4.61 -13.97 6.59
N LEU A 185 5.32 -14.45 7.62
CA LEU A 185 5.29 -15.85 8.08
C LEU A 185 5.75 -16.89 7.03
N ALA A 186 6.45 -16.45 5.97
CA ALA A 186 7.07 -17.37 5.03
C ALA A 186 8.28 -18.07 5.67
N THR A 187 8.44 -19.37 5.43
CA THR A 187 9.55 -20.18 5.90
C THR A 187 10.59 -20.32 4.79
N VAL A 188 11.81 -19.87 5.06
CA VAL A 188 12.97 -19.97 4.16
C VAL A 188 13.90 -21.04 4.73
N GLN A 189 14.08 -22.14 3.99
CA GLN A 189 14.93 -23.25 4.38
C GLN A 189 16.07 -23.45 3.37
N VAL A 190 17.27 -23.76 3.83
CA VAL A 190 18.38 -24.14 2.95
C VAL A 190 18.27 -25.62 2.61
N GLN A 191 18.19 -25.95 1.32
CA GLN A 191 18.11 -27.32 0.84
C GLN A 191 19.41 -28.07 1.19
N GLY A 192 19.28 -29.15 1.98
CA GLY A 192 20.41 -29.97 2.43
C GLY A 192 21.05 -29.52 3.75
N SER A 193 20.51 -28.51 4.43
CA SER A 193 20.97 -28.05 5.75
C SER A 193 19.78 -27.91 6.73
N PRO A 194 19.99 -28.09 8.05
CA PRO A 194 18.97 -27.81 9.06
C PRO A 194 18.68 -26.30 9.23
N TRP A 195 19.38 -25.43 8.50
CA TRP A 195 19.18 -23.98 8.59
C TRP A 195 17.87 -23.55 7.94
N GLN A 196 16.99 -22.99 8.77
CA GLN A 196 15.74 -22.37 8.36
C GLN A 196 15.50 -21.08 9.16
N THR A 197 14.80 -20.13 8.55
CA THR A 197 14.35 -18.91 9.21
C THR A 197 12.92 -18.58 8.76
N SER A 198 12.18 -17.89 9.62
CA SER A 198 10.84 -17.40 9.30
C SER A 198 10.89 -15.90 9.03
N CYS A 199 10.10 -15.44 8.06
CA CYS A 199 10.01 -14.05 7.68
C CYS A 199 9.11 -13.27 8.65
N ASP A 200 9.42 -11.99 8.87
CA ASP A 200 8.61 -11.06 9.65
C ASP A 200 7.29 -10.69 8.96
N GLU A 201 6.42 -9.90 9.59
CA GLU A 201 5.12 -9.49 9.02
C GLU A 201 5.23 -8.72 7.69
N GLN A 202 6.39 -8.14 7.41
CA GLN A 202 6.69 -7.37 6.21
C GLN A 202 7.45 -8.18 5.14
N GLY A 203 7.70 -9.46 5.42
CA GLY A 203 8.36 -10.42 4.53
C GLY A 203 9.89 -10.33 4.56
N PHE A 204 10.51 -9.59 5.47
CA PHE A 204 11.96 -9.59 5.61
C PHE A 204 12.45 -10.81 6.40
N PHE A 205 13.61 -11.32 6.01
CA PHE A 205 14.30 -12.39 6.71
C PHE A 205 15.79 -12.12 6.81
N ARG A 206 16.40 -12.68 7.86
CA ARG A 206 17.85 -12.70 8.05
C ARG A 206 18.26 -14.12 8.40
N LEU A 207 19.20 -14.67 7.63
CA LEU A 207 19.70 -16.02 7.79
C LEU A 207 21.24 -15.99 7.82
N PRO A 208 21.90 -16.29 8.96
CA PRO A 208 23.34 -16.46 9.00
C PRO A 208 23.75 -17.70 8.21
N LEU A 209 24.65 -17.53 7.23
CA LEU A 209 25.17 -18.58 6.34
C LEU A 209 26.65 -18.33 6.07
N ASP A 210 27.44 -19.39 6.00
CA ASP A 210 28.84 -19.27 5.58
C ASP A 210 28.96 -18.87 4.10
N ALA A 211 30.11 -18.35 3.66
CA ALA A 211 30.33 -18.02 2.25
C ALA A 211 30.20 -19.27 1.36
N GLY A 212 29.28 -19.24 0.41
CA GLY A 212 28.95 -20.41 -0.42
C GLY A 212 27.72 -20.18 -1.32
N SER A 213 27.46 -21.15 -2.19
CA SER A 213 26.25 -21.20 -3.02
C SER A 213 25.23 -22.16 -2.39
N TYR A 214 24.02 -21.66 -2.14
CA TYR A 214 22.95 -22.43 -1.50
C TYR A 214 21.67 -22.37 -2.33
N THR A 215 20.87 -23.42 -2.25
CA THR A 215 19.51 -23.42 -2.80
C THR A 215 18.53 -23.23 -1.66
N LEU A 216 17.81 -22.12 -1.67
CA LEU A 216 16.79 -21.77 -0.67
C LEU A 216 15.43 -22.27 -1.15
N LEU A 217 14.76 -23.05 -0.32
CA LEU A 217 13.37 -23.45 -0.48
C LEU A 217 12.50 -22.51 0.36
N VAL A 218 11.65 -21.73 -0.30
CA VAL A 218 10.72 -20.82 0.37
C VAL A 218 9.32 -21.37 0.26
N SER A 219 8.64 -21.49 1.40
CA SER A 219 7.25 -21.94 1.48
C SER A 219 6.44 -20.99 2.37
N SER A 220 5.18 -20.76 1.99
CA SER A 220 4.25 -19.95 2.79
C SER A 220 2.83 -20.50 2.65
N ALA A 221 2.01 -20.29 3.68
CA ALA A 221 0.62 -20.73 3.69
C ALA A 221 -0.17 -20.01 2.58
N GLY A 222 -0.63 -20.77 1.57
CA GLY A 222 -1.37 -20.24 0.42
C GLY A 222 -0.52 -19.94 -0.82
N TYR A 223 0.79 -20.19 -0.78
CA TYR A 223 1.73 -19.97 -1.89
C TYR A 223 2.38 -21.29 -2.34
N ALA A 224 2.82 -21.33 -3.60
CA ALA A 224 3.59 -22.46 -4.12
C ALA A 224 5.00 -22.43 -3.54
N THR A 225 5.55 -23.59 -3.18
CA THR A 225 6.94 -23.71 -2.72
C THR A 225 7.87 -23.47 -3.91
N GLN A 226 8.82 -22.55 -3.76
CA GLN A 226 9.78 -22.21 -4.81
C GLN A 226 11.22 -22.31 -4.30
N THR A 227 12.12 -22.67 -5.21
CA THR A 227 13.55 -22.84 -4.95
C THR A 227 14.35 -21.72 -5.62
N PHE A 228 15.24 -21.08 -4.88
CA PHE A 228 16.10 -19.99 -5.35
C PHE A 228 17.56 -20.31 -5.11
N SER A 229 18.39 -20.21 -6.16
CA SER A 229 19.84 -20.37 -6.02
C SER A 229 20.46 -19.03 -5.64
N VAL A 230 21.12 -18.97 -4.49
CA VAL A 230 21.72 -17.75 -3.93
C VAL A 230 23.21 -17.98 -3.65
N LYS A 231 24.05 -16.99 -3.95
CA LYS A 231 25.49 -16.99 -3.65
C LYS A 231 25.78 -15.95 -2.57
N SER A 232 26.29 -16.39 -1.42
CA SER A 232 26.87 -15.49 -0.41
C SER A 232 28.26 -15.05 -0.90
N PRO A 233 28.62 -13.75 -0.93
CA PRO A 233 28.22 -12.73 0.05
C PRO A 233 27.30 -11.64 -0.52
N ASP A 234 26.27 -11.98 -1.30
CA ASP A 234 25.26 -10.99 -1.67
C ASP A 234 24.44 -10.55 -0.45
N LYS A 235 24.48 -9.24 -0.17
CA LYS A 235 23.95 -8.66 1.08
C LYS A 235 22.42 -8.54 1.09
N ALA A 236 21.76 -8.67 -0.07
CA ALA A 236 20.31 -8.50 -0.20
C ALA A 236 19.72 -9.33 -1.35
N VAL A 237 18.73 -10.20 -1.07
CA VAL A 237 18.03 -11.02 -2.09
C VAL A 237 16.52 -10.78 -2.01
N ARG A 238 15.86 -10.63 -3.17
CA ARG A 238 14.40 -10.56 -3.28
C ARG A 238 13.86 -11.88 -3.82
N LEU A 239 12.98 -12.52 -3.07
CA LEU A 239 12.39 -13.82 -3.39
C LEU A 239 10.92 -13.60 -3.75
N LEU A 240 10.52 -13.96 -4.97
CA LEU A 240 9.17 -13.73 -5.49
C LEU A 240 8.37 -15.03 -5.47
N LEU A 241 7.31 -15.15 -4.68
CA LEU A 241 6.49 -16.36 -4.63
C LEU A 241 5.25 -16.23 -5.52
N GLU A 242 4.94 -17.31 -6.22
CA GLU A 242 3.68 -17.45 -6.94
C GLU A 242 2.58 -17.99 -6.02
N LYS A 243 1.38 -17.42 -6.16
CA LYS A 243 0.21 -17.88 -5.44
C LYS A 243 -0.21 -19.26 -5.94
N LYS A 244 -0.51 -20.18 -5.02
CA LYS A 244 -1.06 -21.50 -5.37
C LYS A 244 -2.47 -21.29 -5.93
N LYS A 245 -2.69 -21.71 -7.18
CA LYS A 245 -3.97 -21.59 -7.89
C LYS A 245 -5.05 -22.46 -7.27
#